data_AF-A0A9X6VW05-F1
#
_entry.id   AF-A0A9X6VW05-F1
#
_cell.length_a   1.000
_cell.length_b   1.000
_cell.length_c   1.000
_cell.angle_alpha   90.00
_cell.angle_beta   90.00
_cell.angle_gamma   90.00
#
_symmetry.space_group_name_H-M   'P 1'
#
loop_
_entity.id
_entity.type
_entity.pdbx_description
1 polymer ?
#
loop_
_entity_poly.entity_id
_entity_poly.type
_entity_poly.pdbx_seq_one_letter_code
_entity_poly.pdbx_strand_id
1 'polypeptide(L)'
;MQSEFLKQATVFDTARLYPGIPIYLIEPTGNIGEPQRVYNCLIKAVTPTELTIVRINYDDEVEENTYPVGYFEGVGARKIEFTPKREKEKS
;
A
#
# COMPACT_ATOMS: atom_id res chain seq x y z
N MET A 1 18.95 -11.36 -16.17
CA MET A 1 17.54 -11.78 -16.31
C MET A 1 17.05 -12.10 -14.90
N GLN A 2 16.34 -11.17 -14.22
CA GLN A 2 15.79 -11.43 -12.88
C GLN A 2 14.59 -12.38 -13.04
N SER A 3 14.58 -13.50 -12.32
CA SER A 3 13.61 -14.58 -12.50
C SER A 3 12.19 -14.16 -12.06
N GLU A 4 11.17 -14.68 -12.74
CA GLU A 4 9.76 -14.45 -12.40
C GLU A 4 9.38 -14.94 -10.99
N PHE A 5 10.18 -15.83 -10.41
CA PHE A 5 10.02 -16.31 -9.04
C PHE A 5 10.17 -15.18 -8.00
N LEU A 6 11.04 -14.19 -8.24
CA LEU A 6 11.19 -13.02 -7.36
C LEU A 6 9.99 -12.06 -7.43
N LYS A 7 9.23 -12.04 -8.54
CA LYS A 7 7.98 -11.26 -8.64
C LYS A 7 6.83 -11.87 -7.84
N GLN A 8 6.89 -13.17 -7.58
CA GLN A 8 5.84 -13.88 -6.84
C GLN A 8 5.91 -13.62 -5.33
N ALA A 9 7.07 -13.21 -4.82
CA ALA A 9 7.28 -12.88 -3.40
C ALA A 9 6.77 -11.49 -2.98
N THR A 10 6.37 -10.63 -3.93
CA THR A 10 5.88 -9.27 -3.68
C THR A 10 4.38 -9.10 -3.82
N VAL A 11 3.63 -10.14 -4.19
CA VAL A 11 2.16 -10.05 -4.30
C VAL A 11 1.58 -9.83 -2.90
N PHE A 12 0.85 -8.73 -2.73
CA PHE A 12 0.13 -8.44 -1.49
C PHE A 12 -0.86 -9.57 -1.18
N ASP A 13 -0.60 -10.31 -0.11
CA ASP A 13 -1.45 -11.42 0.31
C ASP A 13 -2.66 -10.89 1.09
N THR A 14 -3.80 -10.79 0.40
CA THR A 14 -5.06 -10.36 0.99
C THR A 14 -5.73 -11.44 1.84
N ALA A 15 -5.29 -12.71 1.78
CA ALA A 15 -5.96 -13.82 2.48
C ALA A 15 -5.87 -13.70 4.01
N ARG A 16 -4.90 -12.94 4.52
CA ARG A 16 -4.71 -12.68 5.95
C ARG A 16 -5.37 -11.39 6.43
N LEU A 17 -6.05 -10.68 5.55
CA LEU A 17 -6.69 -9.40 5.84
C LEU A 17 -8.19 -9.60 6.06
N TYR A 18 -8.71 -9.07 7.16
CA TYR A 18 -10.14 -9.03 7.44
C TYR A 18 -10.52 -7.72 8.12
N PRO A 19 -11.78 -7.29 8.03
CA PRO A 19 -12.26 -6.08 8.69
C PRO A 19 -11.96 -6.08 10.19
N GLY A 20 -11.52 -4.94 10.71
CA GLY A 20 -11.16 -4.73 12.12
C GLY A 20 -9.69 -5.02 12.45
N ILE A 21 -8.89 -5.57 11.54
CA ILE A 21 -7.45 -5.74 11.81
C ILE A 21 -6.75 -4.39 11.88
N PRO A 22 -5.94 -4.13 12.94
CA PRO A 22 -5.01 -3.02 12.97
C PRO A 22 -3.80 -3.28 12.07
N ILE A 23 -3.49 -2.31 11.22
CA ILE A 23 -2.36 -2.33 10.30
C ILE A 23 -1.61 -0.99 10.35
N TYR A 24 -0.36 -1.02 9.91
CA TYR A 24 0.41 0.20 9.67
C TYR A 24 0.45 0.47 8.16
N LEU A 25 -0.09 1.62 7.75
CA LEU A 25 0.11 2.11 6.39
C LEU A 25 1.44 2.86 6.35
N ILE A 26 2.39 2.30 5.61
CA ILE A 26 3.69 2.94 5.39
C ILE A 26 3.67 3.57 4.00
N GLU A 27 3.74 4.90 3.94
CA GLU A 27 3.90 5.63 2.69
C GLU A 27 5.39 5.90 2.42
N PRO A 28 5.88 5.59 1.20
CA PRO A 28 7.26 5.81 0.83
C PRO A 28 7.52 7.31 0.70
N THR A 29 8.76 7.71 0.97
CA THR A 29 9.14 9.10 0.83
C THR A 29 9.34 9.48 -0.63
N GLY A 30 8.96 10.70 -0.98
CA GLY A 30 9.20 11.24 -2.33
C GLY A 30 10.69 11.42 -2.62
N ASN A 31 11.51 11.65 -1.59
CA ASN A 31 12.95 11.86 -1.69
C ASN A 31 13.77 10.90 -0.81
N ILE A 32 15.01 10.63 -1.24
CA ILE A 32 15.99 9.88 -0.46
C ILE A 32 16.42 10.71 0.75
N GLY A 33 16.25 10.17 1.96
CA GLY A 33 16.66 10.81 3.22
C GLY A 33 15.52 11.41 4.04
N GLU A 34 14.29 11.47 3.50
CA GLU A 34 13.12 11.82 4.29
C GLU A 34 12.64 10.62 5.14
N PRO A 35 12.05 10.86 6.32
CA PRO A 35 11.45 9.80 7.12
C PRO A 35 10.17 9.28 6.47
N GLN A 36 10.00 7.95 6.44
CA GLN A 36 8.76 7.31 5.98
C GLN A 36 7.59 7.78 6.84
N ARG A 37 6.43 8.00 6.20
CA ARG A 37 5.20 8.32 6.92
C ARG A 37 4.52 7.01 7.30
N VAL A 38 4.24 6.84 8.58
CA VAL A 38 3.59 5.64 9.11
C VAL A 38 2.29 6.05 9.77
N TYR A 39 1.20 5.43 9.35
CA TYR A 39 -0.13 5.70 9.86
C TYR A 39 -0.74 4.46 10.51
N ASN A 40 -1.42 4.67 11.64
CA ASN A 40 -2.24 3.64 12.27
C ASN A 40 -3.55 3.54 11.51
N CYS A 41 -3.89 2.36 11.04
CA CYS A 41 -5.11 2.13 10.28
C CYS A 41 -5.83 0.87 10.74
N LEU A 42 -7.13 0.81 10.47
CA LEU A 42 -7.95 -0.39 10.57
C LEU A 42 -8.41 -0.80 9.18
N ILE A 43 -8.46 -2.09 8.93
CA ILE A 43 -9.08 -2.62 7.70
C ILE A 43 -10.59 -2.49 7.84
N LYS A 44 -11.26 -1.88 6.87
CA LYS A 44 -12.73 -1.81 6.82
C LYS A 44 -13.30 -2.86 5.88
N ALA A 45 -12.69 -3.01 4.71
CA ALA A 45 -13.12 -3.96 3.68
C ALA A 45 -11.92 -4.45 2.88
N VAL A 46 -12.00 -5.71 2.43
CA VAL A 46 -10.99 -6.36 1.58
C VAL A 46 -11.71 -7.06 0.46
N THR A 47 -11.28 -6.80 -0.77
CA THR A 47 -11.65 -7.58 -1.94
C THR A 47 -10.37 -8.06 -2.64
N PRO A 48 -10.46 -8.94 -3.64
CA PRO A 48 -9.29 -9.34 -4.42
C PRO A 48 -8.59 -8.18 -5.14
N THR A 49 -9.29 -7.06 -5.36
CA THR A 49 -8.81 -5.92 -6.15
C THR A 49 -8.63 -4.65 -5.36
N GLU A 50 -9.27 -4.51 -4.20
CA GLU A 50 -9.31 -3.28 -3.42
C GLU A 50 -9.19 -3.53 -1.91
N LEU A 51 -8.57 -2.58 -1.23
CA LEU A 51 -8.46 -2.52 0.22
C LEU A 51 -8.99 -1.18 0.70
N THR A 52 -10.03 -1.21 1.54
CA THR A 52 -10.53 -0.03 2.24
C THR A 52 -9.98 -0.01 3.65
N ILE A 53 -9.33 1.11 3.99
CA ILE A 53 -8.74 1.33 5.31
C ILE A 53 -9.32 2.58 5.96
N VAL A 54 -9.42 2.56 7.27
CA VAL A 54 -9.72 3.73 8.10
C VAL A 54 -8.44 4.13 8.79
N ARG A 55 -7.91 5.31 8.47
CA ARG A 55 -6.78 5.91 9.13
C ARG A 55 -7.24 6.62 10.40
N ILE A 56 -6.52 6.40 11.48
CA ILE A 56 -6.75 7.03 12.79
C ILE A 56 -5.68 8.12 12.96
N ASN A 57 -6.11 9.38 12.94
CA ASN A 57 -5.22 10.52 13.18
C ASN A 57 -5.07 10.80 14.68
N TYR A 58 -4.10 11.65 15.03
CA TYR A 58 -3.79 12.00 16.42
C TYR A 58 -4.83 12.90 17.09
N ASP A 59 -5.69 13.54 16.29
CA ASP A 59 -6.79 14.42 16.69
C ASP A 59 -8.14 13.69 16.77
N ASP A 60 -8.11 12.36 16.80
CA ASP A 60 -9.28 11.48 16.74
C ASP A 60 -10.12 11.62 15.45
N GLU A 61 -9.63 12.34 14.43
CA GLU A 61 -10.24 12.33 13.12
C GLU A 61 -9.95 11.02 12.40
N VAL A 62 -10.98 10.50 11.71
CA VAL A 62 -10.86 9.29 10.91
C VAL A 62 -10.97 9.62 9.43
N GLU A 63 -10.04 9.09 8.64
CA GLU A 63 -10.04 9.24 7.19
C GLU A 63 -10.20 7.87 6.54
N GLU A 64 -11.21 7.74 5.68
CA GLU A 64 -11.48 6.49 4.96
C GLU A 64 -10.97 6.59 3.54
N ASN A 65 -10.13 5.63 3.16
CA ASN A 65 -9.56 5.57 1.82
C ASN A 65 -9.62 4.15 1.28
N THR A 66 -9.96 4.04 -0.01
CA THR A 66 -9.93 2.77 -0.77
C THR A 66 -8.79 2.82 -1.77
N TYR A 67 -7.96 1.77 -1.76
CA TYR A 67 -6.81 1.65 -2.64
C TYR A 67 -6.88 0.35 -3.44
N PRO A 68 -6.40 0.35 -4.69
CA PRO A 68 -6.17 -0.90 -5.41
C PRO A 68 -5.16 -1.79 -4.65
N VAL A 69 -5.43 -3.08 -4.57
CA VAL A 69 -4.53 -4.08 -3.95
C VAL A 69 -3.12 -4.04 -4.55
N GLY A 70 -3.02 -3.75 -5.85
CA GLY A 70 -1.73 -3.63 -6.55
C GLY A 70 -0.85 -2.46 -6.08
N TYR A 71 -1.34 -1.59 -5.19
CA TYR A 71 -0.55 -0.54 -4.58
C TYR A 71 0.23 -1.04 -3.36
N PHE A 72 0.02 -2.28 -2.90
CA PHE A 72 0.64 -2.80 -1.70
C PHE A 72 1.68 -3.90 -1.99
N GLU A 73 2.69 -4.04 -1.11
CA GLU A 73 3.63 -5.17 -1.11
C GLU A 73 3.80 -5.77 0.30
N GLY A 74 3.99 -7.09 0.38
CA GLY A 74 4.36 -7.82 1.60
C GLY A 74 3.19 -8.31 2.47
N VAL A 75 3.50 -8.64 3.74
CA VAL A 75 2.53 -9.06 4.77
C VAL A 75 2.19 -7.84 5.64
N GLY A 76 1.10 -7.14 5.30
CA GLY A 76 0.75 -5.83 5.87
C GLY A 76 0.75 -4.74 4.79
N ALA A 77 -0.13 -3.75 4.92
CA ALA A 77 -0.40 -2.77 3.87
C ALA A 77 0.73 -1.73 3.74
N ARG A 78 1.79 -2.05 2.98
CA ARG A 78 2.82 -1.08 2.59
C ARG A 78 2.48 -0.49 1.23
N LYS A 79 2.05 0.77 1.16
CA LYS A 79 1.74 1.45 -0.11
C LYS A 79 3.04 1.67 -0.89
N ILE A 80 3.06 1.41 -2.19
CA ILE A 80 4.15 1.74 -3.11
C ILE A 80 3.57 2.59 -4.23
N GLU A 81 4.06 3.81 -4.36
CA GLU A 81 3.70 4.65 -5.49
C GLU A 81 4.60 4.33 -6.68
N PHE A 82 4.01 3.75 -7.74
CA PHE A 82 4.68 3.61 -9.03
C PHE A 82 4.65 4.96 -9.73
N THR A 83 5.79 5.64 -9.85
CA THR A 83 5.89 6.79 -10.75
C THR A 83 5.85 6.25 -12.18
N PRO A 84 4.83 6.58 -13.00
CA PRO A 84 4.80 6.13 -14.38
C PRO A 84 6.02 6.72 -15.10
N LYS A 85 6.88 5.85 -15.66
CA LYS A 85 7.94 6.31 -16.55
C LYS A 85 7.26 6.96 -17.75
N ARG A 86 7.49 8.26 -17.94
CA ARG A 86 7.14 8.95 -19.19
C ARG A 86 7.69 8.10 -20.34
N GLU A 87 6.80 7.61 -21.20
CA GLU A 87 7.21 7.05 -22.48
C GLU A 87 7.97 8.17 -23.20
N LYS A 88 9.26 7.91 -23.49
CA LYS A 88 10.01 8.81 -24.35
C LYS A 88 9.32 8.78 -25.71
N GLU A 89 8.70 9.90 -26.08
CA GLU A 89 8.31 10.16 -27.46
C GLU A 89 9.50 9.85 -28.36
N LYS A 90 9.28 8.93 -29.31
CA LYS A 90 10.23 8.67 -30.38
C LYS A 90 10.27 9.90 -31.28
N SER A 91 11.37 10.65 -31.23
CA SER A 91 11.85 11.44 -32.37
C SER A 91 12.86 10.61 -33.15
#